data_AF-A0A139PQ75-F1
#
_entry.id   AF-A0A139PQ75-F1
#
_cell.length_a   1.000
_cell.length_b   1.000
_cell.length_c   1.000
_cell.angle_alpha   90.00
_cell.angle_beta   90.00
_cell.angle_gamma   90.00
#
_symmetry.space_group_name_H-M   'P 1'
#
loop_
_entity.id
_entity.type
_entity.pdbx_description
1 polymer ?
#
loop_
_entity_poly.entity_id
_entity_poly.type
_entity_poly.pdbx_seq_one_letter_code
_entity_poly.pdbx_strand_id
1 'polypeptide(L)'
;MILVRGVLVFILAQILANMIGLTTISWLINQIITYGVIAAVVIFSPEIRTGLERLGRATDFFSNAPISAEEQMIRAFVKSVEYMSPRKIGALVAIQRVRTLQEYISTGIPLDAKISAELLINIFIPNTPLHDGAVIIREERIAVTSAYLPLTESTGISKEFGTRHRAAIGLSEVSDALTFVVSEETGGISITYNGSFKHNLTLDEFETELREILLPKEEAGLSFKERLLGGWKHEKK
;
A
#
# COMPACT_ATOMS: atom_id res chain seq x y z
N MET A 1 -5.19 3.41 36.40
CA MET A 1 -5.96 4.08 37.48
C MET A 1 -5.23 4.16 38.83
N ILE A 2 -4.14 3.41 39.05
CA ILE A 2 -3.39 3.42 40.33
C ILE A 2 -2.69 4.78 40.55
N LEU A 3 -2.10 5.37 39.50
CA LEU A 3 -1.40 6.65 39.56
C LEU A 3 -2.33 7.84 39.89
N VAL A 4 -3.49 7.90 39.25
CA VAL A 4 -4.50 8.95 39.52
C VAL A 4 -5.03 8.86 40.95
N ARG A 5 -5.25 7.63 41.45
CA ARG A 5 -5.60 7.40 42.85
C ARG A 5 -4.49 7.85 43.79
N GLY A 6 -3.22 7.60 43.45
CA GLY A 6 -2.07 8.08 44.21
C GLY A 6 -2.01 9.61 44.30
N VAL A 7 -2.12 10.31 43.17
CA VAL A 7 -2.13 11.79 43.13
C VAL A 7 -3.28 12.37 43.96
N LEU A 8 -4.48 11.80 43.86
CA LEU A 8 -5.64 12.20 44.66
C LEU A 8 -5.40 12.06 46.16
N VAL A 9 -4.75 10.97 46.60
CA VAL A 9 -4.43 10.76 48.02
C VAL A 9 -3.50 11.86 48.54
N PHE A 10 -2.47 12.25 47.78
CA PHE A 10 -1.56 13.33 48.19
C PHE A 10 -2.25 14.70 48.26
N ILE A 11 -3.16 15.00 47.31
CA ILE A 11 -3.96 16.24 47.32
C ILE A 11 -4.90 16.26 48.54
N LEU A 12 -5.59 15.14 48.83
CA LEU A 12 -6.48 15.05 49.98
C LEU A 12 -5.72 15.13 51.31
N ALA A 13 -4.57 14.45 51.42
CA ALA A 13 -3.69 14.54 52.59
C ALA A 13 -3.22 15.97 52.82
N GLN A 14 -2.93 16.72 51.76
CA GLN A 14 -2.54 18.13 51.85
C GLN A 14 -3.66 19.02 52.38
N ILE A 15 -4.90 18.82 51.90
CA ILE A 15 -6.07 19.56 52.39
C ILE A 15 -6.28 19.30 53.88
N LEU A 16 -6.23 18.03 54.30
CA LEU A 16 -6.40 17.63 55.71
C LEU A 16 -5.27 18.19 56.60
N ALA A 17 -4.01 18.13 56.16
CA ALA A 17 -2.88 18.67 56.90
C ALA A 17 -3.01 20.19 57.14
N ASN A 18 -3.49 20.92 56.12
CA ASN A 18 -3.74 22.36 56.23
C ASN A 18 -4.92 22.68 57.17
N MET A 19 -5.99 21.88 57.14
CA MET A 19 -7.14 22.08 58.03
C MET A 19 -6.79 21.84 59.51
N ILE A 20 -5.92 20.88 59.81
CA ILE A 20 -5.49 20.53 61.17
C ILE A 20 -4.37 21.47 61.67
N GLY A 21 -3.77 22.28 60.79
CA GLY A 21 -2.68 23.20 61.14
C GLY A 21 -1.30 22.56 61.23
N LEU A 22 -1.09 21.40 60.59
CA LEU A 22 0.19 20.67 60.59
C LEU A 22 1.17 21.30 59.59
N THR A 23 1.79 22.41 59.99
CA THR A 23 2.66 23.23 59.12
C THR A 23 3.85 22.45 58.55
N THR A 24 4.55 21.65 59.35
CA THR A 24 5.70 20.85 58.89
C THR A 24 5.30 19.75 57.91
N ILE A 25 4.16 19.09 58.15
CA ILE A 25 3.65 18.02 57.26
C ILE A 25 3.17 18.63 55.94
N SER A 26 2.44 19.75 56.01
CA SER A 26 2.02 20.50 54.82
C SER A 26 3.22 20.96 53.99
N TRP A 27 4.28 21.44 54.64
CA TRP A 27 5.53 21.80 53.97
C TRP A 27 6.18 20.59 53.28
N LEU A 28 6.27 19.44 53.95
CA LEU A 28 6.85 18.23 53.40
C LEU A 28 6.06 17.69 52.19
N ILE A 29 4.73 17.64 52.31
CA ILE A 29 3.84 17.20 51.22
C ILE A 29 3.96 18.16 50.02
N ASN A 30 4.05 19.47 50.24
CA ASN A 30 4.28 20.45 49.16
C ASN A 30 5.59 20.19 48.41
N GLN A 31 6.67 19.79 49.10
CA GLN A 31 7.93 19.42 48.44
C GLN A 31 7.75 18.17 47.57
N ILE A 32 7.10 17.14 48.11
CA ILE A 32 6.82 15.89 47.37
C ILE A 32 5.97 16.17 46.13
N ILE A 33 4.93 17.01 46.22
CA ILE A 33 4.09 17.38 45.08
C ILE A 33 4.91 18.15 44.04
N THR A 34 5.68 19.16 44.47
CA THR A 34 6.48 20.01 43.56
C THR A 34 7.48 19.19 42.75
N TYR A 35 8.30 18.36 43.42
CA TYR A 35 9.25 17.49 42.74
C TYR A 35 8.58 16.32 42.00
N GLY A 36 7.44 15.87 42.51
CA GLY A 36 6.64 14.81 41.89
C GLY A 36 6.09 15.20 40.52
N VAL A 37 5.67 16.46 40.33
CA VAL A 37 5.24 16.96 39.01
C VAL A 37 6.39 16.93 38.01
N ILE A 38 7.59 17.38 38.41
CA ILE A 38 8.78 17.35 37.56
C ILE A 38 9.13 15.90 37.18
N ALA A 39 9.16 15.00 38.17
CA ALA A 39 9.41 13.57 37.94
C ALA A 39 8.37 12.95 37.02
N ALA A 40 7.08 13.29 37.17
CA ALA A 40 6.01 12.80 36.31
C ALA A 40 6.21 13.23 34.86
N VAL A 41 6.53 14.50 34.60
CA VAL A 41 6.80 14.98 33.23
C VAL A 41 7.98 14.26 32.60
N VAL A 42 9.06 14.00 33.35
CA VAL A 42 10.23 13.27 32.85
C VAL A 42 9.90 11.80 32.55
N ILE A 43 9.24 11.11 33.49
CA ILE A 43 8.85 9.70 33.36
C ILE A 43 7.85 9.52 32.23
N PHE A 44 6.85 10.40 32.12
CA PHE A 44 5.83 10.36 31.06
C PHE A 44 6.23 11.11 29.78
N SER A 45 7.49 11.54 29.66
CA SER A 45 7.96 12.22 28.44
C SER A 45 7.79 11.35 27.18
N PRO A 46 7.98 10.02 27.19
CA PRO A 46 7.74 9.19 26.01
C PRO A 46 6.27 9.15 25.57
N GLU A 47 5.33 9.09 26.52
CA GLU A 47 3.90 9.07 26.26
C GLU A 47 3.40 10.44 25.77
N ILE A 48 3.87 11.54 26.37
CA ILE A 48 3.57 12.90 25.93
C ILE A 48 4.06 13.08 24.49
N ARG A 49 5.29 12.66 24.19
CA ARG A 49 5.84 12.67 22.83
C ARG A 49 4.96 11.88 21.87
N THR A 50 4.62 10.64 22.21
CA THR A 50 3.79 9.76 21.36
C THR A 50 2.40 10.37 21.11
N GLY A 51 1.79 10.98 22.13
CA GLY A 51 0.50 11.67 22.01
C GLY A 51 0.57 12.89 21.10
N LEU A 52 1.59 13.73 21.27
CA LEU A 52 1.84 14.89 20.42
C LEU A 52 2.17 14.49 18.98
N GLU A 53 2.91 13.42 18.76
CA GLU A 53 3.16 12.89 17.41
C GLU A 53 1.88 12.37 16.75
N ARG A 54 0.95 11.77 17.52
CA ARG A 54 -0.36 11.34 17.00
C ARG A 54 -1.25 12.53 16.66
N LEU A 55 -1.22 13.60 17.47
CA LEU A 55 -1.93 14.85 17.18
C LEU A 55 -1.29 15.63 16.02
N GLY A 56 0.05 15.60 15.91
CA GLY A 56 0.79 16.15 14.77
C GLY A 56 0.39 15.47 13.47
N ARG A 57 0.39 14.13 13.46
CA ARG A 57 -0.15 13.33 12.35
C ARG A 57 -1.61 13.61 12.04
N ALA A 58 -2.44 14.01 13.02
CA ALA A 58 -3.83 14.41 12.79
C ALA A 58 -3.95 15.67 11.91
N THR A 59 -2.92 16.52 11.88
CA THR A 59 -2.85 17.71 11.03
C THR A 59 -2.52 17.37 9.57
N ASP A 60 -1.77 16.27 9.34
CA ASP A 60 -1.47 15.74 7.99
C ASP A 60 -2.71 15.13 7.30
N PHE A 61 -3.82 14.94 8.01
CA PHE A 61 -5.09 14.50 7.40
C PHE A 61 -5.73 15.58 6.51
N PHE A 62 -5.30 16.84 6.61
CA PHE A 62 -5.79 17.91 5.74
C PHE A 62 -5.03 18.02 4.40
N SER A 63 -3.89 17.33 4.25
CA SER A 63 -3.01 17.43 3.07
C SER A 63 -2.83 16.11 2.29
N ASN A 64 -3.26 14.97 2.84
CA ASN A 64 -3.23 13.69 2.12
C ASN A 64 -4.65 13.14 1.98
N ALA A 65 -5.23 13.26 0.79
CA ALA A 65 -6.31 12.37 0.40
C ALA A 65 -5.85 10.92 0.66
N PRO A 66 -6.71 10.03 1.21
CA PRO A 66 -6.35 8.63 1.39
C PRO A 66 -5.89 8.05 0.06
N ILE A 67 -4.62 7.63 0.00
CA ILE A 67 -4.04 6.97 -1.17
C ILE A 67 -4.92 5.76 -1.47
N SER A 68 -5.53 5.71 -2.67
CA SER A 68 -6.40 4.60 -3.05
C SER A 68 -5.65 3.27 -3.02
N ALA A 69 -6.36 2.16 -2.88
CA ALA A 69 -5.71 0.86 -2.82
C ALA A 69 -4.99 0.51 -4.14
N GLU A 70 -5.56 0.95 -5.27
CA GLU A 70 -4.95 0.83 -6.60
C GLU A 70 -3.62 1.60 -6.67
N GLU A 71 -3.59 2.81 -6.11
CA GLU A 71 -2.37 3.63 -6.06
C GLU A 71 -1.28 2.97 -5.19
N GLN A 72 -1.65 2.35 -4.07
CA GLN A 72 -0.71 1.59 -3.24
C GLN A 72 -0.17 0.36 -3.99
N MET A 73 -1.03 -0.33 -4.73
CA MET A 73 -0.68 -1.49 -5.53
C MET A 73 0.28 -1.13 -6.67
N ILE A 74 0.01 -0.04 -7.41
CA ILE A 74 0.89 0.47 -8.48
C ILE A 74 2.28 0.80 -7.92
N ARG A 75 2.34 1.51 -6.78
CA ARG A 75 3.62 1.82 -6.12
C ARG A 75 4.40 0.57 -5.73
N ALA A 76 3.71 -0.47 -5.24
CA ALA A 76 4.34 -1.74 -4.92
C ALA A 76 4.92 -2.42 -6.17
N PHE A 77 4.20 -2.39 -7.30
CA PHE A 77 4.69 -2.94 -8.57
C PHE A 77 5.90 -2.18 -9.08
N VAL A 78 5.83 -0.85 -9.19
CA VAL A 78 6.92 0.00 -9.68
C VAL A 78 8.18 -0.22 -8.85
N LYS A 79 8.08 -0.16 -7.51
CA LYS A 79 9.22 -0.38 -6.61
C LYS A 79 9.79 -1.80 -6.73
N SER A 80 8.95 -2.82 -6.94
CA SER A 80 9.42 -4.19 -7.15
C SER A 80 10.17 -4.34 -8.49
N VAL A 81 9.65 -3.74 -9.56
CA VAL A 81 10.24 -3.78 -10.91
C VAL A 81 11.55 -2.99 -10.96
N GLU A 82 11.60 -1.81 -10.34
CA GLU A 82 12.81 -0.99 -10.17
C GLU A 82 13.94 -1.79 -9.51
N TYR A 83 13.60 -2.66 -8.55
CA TYR A 83 14.58 -3.54 -7.92
C TYR A 83 15.00 -4.72 -8.82
N MET A 84 14.03 -5.40 -9.44
CA MET A 84 14.23 -6.65 -10.16
C MET A 84 14.87 -6.46 -11.54
N SER A 85 14.47 -5.42 -12.27
CA SER A 85 14.93 -5.13 -13.64
C SER A 85 16.45 -5.00 -13.78
N PRO A 86 17.15 -4.11 -13.06
CA PRO A 86 18.61 -3.98 -13.18
C PRO A 86 19.36 -5.21 -12.66
N ARG A 87 18.72 -6.04 -11.84
CA ARG A 87 19.27 -7.30 -11.32
C ARG A 87 18.94 -8.51 -12.19
N LYS A 88 18.17 -8.31 -13.27
CA LYS A 88 17.71 -9.37 -14.17
C LYS A 88 17.00 -10.51 -13.43
N ILE A 89 16.21 -10.15 -12.42
CA ILE A 89 15.37 -11.11 -11.70
C ILE A 89 14.08 -11.28 -12.49
N GLY A 90 13.86 -12.49 -13.02
CA GLY A 90 12.68 -12.82 -13.80
C GLY A 90 11.40 -12.75 -12.98
N ALA A 91 10.43 -11.96 -13.44
CA ALA A 91 9.15 -11.82 -12.77
C ALA A 91 7.99 -11.94 -13.76
N LEU A 92 6.86 -12.50 -13.30
CA LEU A 92 5.62 -12.63 -14.06
C LEU A 92 4.45 -12.44 -13.10
N VAL A 93 3.74 -11.32 -13.25
CA VAL A 93 2.59 -10.99 -12.40
C VAL A 93 1.37 -10.79 -13.28
N ALA A 94 0.26 -11.42 -12.91
CA ALA A 94 -1.05 -11.28 -13.56
C ALA A 94 -2.07 -10.69 -12.58
N ILE A 95 -2.79 -9.67 -13.02
CA ILE A 95 -3.79 -8.95 -12.23
C ILE A 95 -5.16 -9.29 -12.80
N GLN A 96 -5.97 -9.99 -12.02
CA GLN A 96 -7.34 -10.35 -12.38
C GLN A 96 -8.20 -9.10 -12.52
N ARG A 97 -9.01 -9.05 -13.58
CA ARG A 97 -10.00 -8.00 -13.84
C ARG A 97 -11.41 -8.58 -13.85
N VAL A 98 -12.15 -8.40 -14.95
CA VAL A 98 -13.56 -8.79 -15.06
C VAL A 98 -13.67 -10.31 -15.19
N ARG A 99 -12.83 -10.95 -16.01
CA ARG A 99 -12.80 -12.40 -16.12
C ARG A 99 -12.05 -12.99 -14.93
N THR A 100 -12.62 -14.04 -14.35
CA THR A 100 -11.98 -14.78 -13.27
C THR A 100 -10.77 -15.56 -13.79
N LEU A 101 -9.71 -15.59 -13.00
CA LEU A 101 -8.52 -16.41 -13.25
C LEU A 101 -8.50 -17.69 -12.39
N GLN A 102 -9.67 -18.14 -11.91
CA GLN A 102 -9.77 -19.22 -10.92
C GLN A 102 -9.12 -20.54 -11.37
N GLU A 103 -9.17 -20.85 -12.67
CA GLU A 103 -8.51 -22.03 -13.23
C GLU A 103 -6.99 -22.00 -13.03
N TYR A 104 -6.35 -20.84 -13.23
CA TYR A 104 -4.91 -20.65 -13.04
C TYR A 104 -4.56 -20.53 -11.56
N ILE A 105 -5.42 -19.86 -10.77
CA ILE A 105 -5.25 -19.76 -9.31
C ILE A 105 -5.16 -21.14 -8.66
N SER A 106 -5.92 -22.11 -9.17
CA SER A 106 -5.97 -23.47 -8.61
C SER A 106 -4.69 -24.29 -8.88
N THR A 107 -3.79 -23.80 -9.74
CA THR A 107 -2.55 -24.51 -10.12
C THR A 107 -1.33 -24.15 -9.27
N GLY A 108 -1.37 -23.00 -8.59
CA GLY A 108 -0.23 -22.49 -7.83
C GLY A 108 -0.32 -22.72 -6.32
N ILE A 109 0.64 -22.16 -5.59
CA ILE A 109 0.73 -22.20 -4.13
C ILE A 109 -0.08 -21.04 -3.54
N PRO A 110 -1.17 -21.30 -2.78
CA PRO A 110 -2.00 -20.24 -2.20
C PRO A 110 -1.19 -19.45 -1.17
N LEU A 111 -1.27 -18.12 -1.25
CA LEU A 111 -0.54 -17.23 -0.35
C LEU A 111 -1.49 -16.33 0.44
N ASP A 112 -2.55 -15.82 -0.20
CA ASP A 112 -3.51 -14.88 0.37
C ASP A 112 -2.84 -13.76 1.20
N ALA A 113 -1.95 -13.01 0.57
CA ALA A 113 -1.14 -11.98 1.23
C ALA A 113 -1.47 -10.57 0.73
N LYS A 114 -1.21 -9.57 1.59
CA LYS A 114 -1.21 -8.16 1.17
C LYS A 114 -0.08 -7.91 0.18
N ILE A 115 -0.34 -7.10 -0.83
CA ILE A 115 0.68 -6.73 -1.83
C ILE A 115 1.70 -5.79 -1.20
N SER A 116 2.97 -6.11 -1.32
CA SER A 116 4.08 -5.20 -1.01
C SER A 116 5.24 -5.45 -1.98
N ALA A 117 6.06 -4.43 -2.21
CA ALA A 117 7.23 -4.56 -3.07
C ALA A 117 8.20 -5.61 -2.53
N GLU A 118 8.42 -5.61 -1.21
CA GLU A 118 9.32 -6.52 -0.52
C GLU A 118 8.87 -7.99 -0.67
N LEU A 119 7.55 -8.25 -0.64
CA LEU A 119 7.02 -9.59 -0.85
C LEU A 119 7.17 -10.04 -2.30
N LEU A 120 6.82 -9.18 -3.27
CA LEU A 120 6.99 -9.48 -4.69
C LEU A 120 8.45 -9.78 -5.04
N ILE A 121 9.38 -8.97 -4.55
CA ILE A 121 10.83 -9.19 -4.74
C ILE A 121 11.23 -10.56 -4.19
N ASN A 122 10.80 -10.90 -2.96
CA ASN A 122 11.16 -12.18 -2.33
C ASN A 122 10.57 -13.40 -3.06
N ILE A 123 9.35 -13.28 -3.59
CA ILE A 123 8.71 -14.35 -4.37
C ILE A 123 9.56 -14.69 -5.60
N PHE A 124 10.07 -13.68 -6.32
CA PHE A 124 10.79 -13.89 -7.57
C PHE A 124 12.30 -14.13 -7.40
N ILE A 125 12.83 -14.25 -6.18
CA ILE A 125 14.25 -14.60 -5.99
C ILE A 125 14.56 -15.95 -6.65
N PRO A 126 15.58 -16.01 -7.55
CA PRO A 126 15.93 -17.24 -8.23
C PRO A 126 16.25 -18.39 -7.27
N ASN A 127 15.96 -19.62 -7.70
CA ASN A 127 16.22 -20.85 -6.94
C ASN A 127 15.43 -20.99 -5.64
N THR A 128 14.30 -20.30 -5.50
CA THR A 128 13.37 -20.48 -4.37
C THR A 128 12.14 -21.28 -4.80
N PRO A 129 11.38 -21.92 -3.90
CA PRO A 129 10.17 -22.64 -4.32
C PRO A 129 9.08 -21.77 -4.96
N LEU A 130 9.07 -20.45 -4.70
CA LEU A 130 7.97 -19.55 -5.08
C LEU A 130 8.18 -18.81 -6.41
N HIS A 131 9.40 -18.79 -6.96
CA HIS A 131 9.74 -17.96 -8.14
C HIS A 131 9.37 -18.56 -9.49
N ASP A 132 9.07 -19.86 -9.53
CA ASP A 132 8.77 -20.57 -10.77
C ASP A 132 7.27 -20.49 -11.06
N GLY A 133 6.89 -19.76 -12.11
CA GLY A 133 5.50 -19.48 -12.47
C GLY A 133 5.06 -18.04 -12.23
N ALA A 134 3.75 -17.81 -12.29
CA ALA A 134 3.16 -16.48 -12.16
C ALA A 134 2.64 -16.21 -10.75
N VAL A 135 2.75 -14.95 -10.33
CA VAL A 135 1.96 -14.42 -9.21
C VAL A 135 0.63 -13.92 -9.76
N ILE A 136 -0.48 -14.38 -9.17
CA ILE A 136 -1.81 -13.89 -9.55
C ILE A 136 -2.36 -13.02 -8.43
N ILE A 137 -2.75 -11.81 -8.80
CA ILE A 137 -3.36 -10.81 -7.94
C ILE A 137 -4.85 -10.82 -8.20
N ARG A 138 -5.63 -10.93 -7.13
CA ARG A 138 -7.09 -10.84 -7.16
C ARG A 138 -7.50 -9.78 -6.17
N GLU A 139 -8.22 -8.77 -6.67
CA GLU A 139 -8.54 -7.56 -5.92
C GLU A 139 -7.24 -6.88 -5.44
N GLU A 140 -7.03 -6.74 -4.14
CA GLU A 140 -5.89 -6.05 -3.53
C GLU A 140 -4.90 -7.03 -2.87
N ARG A 141 -4.95 -8.31 -3.26
CA ARG A 141 -4.22 -9.41 -2.59
C ARG A 141 -3.52 -10.32 -3.59
N ILE A 142 -2.37 -10.82 -3.18
CA ILE A 142 -1.70 -11.93 -3.85
C ILE A 142 -2.48 -13.20 -3.51
N ALA A 143 -3.26 -13.71 -4.48
CA ALA A 143 -4.05 -14.91 -4.29
C ALA A 143 -3.14 -16.15 -4.24
N VAL A 144 -2.23 -16.24 -5.21
CA VAL A 144 -1.38 -17.40 -5.44
C VAL A 144 -0.02 -16.97 -6.01
N THR A 145 1.00 -17.80 -5.80
CA THR A 145 2.28 -17.74 -6.53
C THR A 145 2.53 -19.06 -7.25
N SER A 146 3.51 -19.09 -8.14
CA SER A 146 3.84 -20.29 -8.92
C SER A 146 2.67 -20.86 -9.72
N ALA A 147 1.77 -20.00 -10.18
CA ALA A 147 0.66 -20.40 -11.02
C ALA A 147 1.13 -20.67 -12.46
N TYR A 148 0.57 -21.69 -13.09
CA TYR A 148 0.80 -21.98 -14.50
C TYR A 148 -0.17 -21.18 -15.36
N LEU A 149 0.37 -20.38 -16.28
CA LEU A 149 -0.40 -19.60 -17.26
C LEU A 149 -0.33 -20.26 -18.65
N PRO A 150 -1.33 -20.05 -19.51
CA PRO A 150 -1.32 -20.61 -20.85
C PRO A 150 -0.24 -19.93 -21.69
N LEU A 151 0.49 -20.71 -22.47
CA LEU A 151 1.50 -20.19 -23.39
C LEU A 151 0.86 -19.90 -24.74
N THR A 152 1.15 -18.73 -25.31
CA THR A 152 0.77 -18.43 -26.70
C THR A 152 1.52 -19.33 -27.69
N GLU A 153 0.78 -19.83 -28.69
CA GLU A 153 1.32 -20.60 -29.82
C GLU A 153 1.62 -19.70 -31.04
N SER A 154 1.43 -18.38 -30.91
CA SER A 154 1.61 -17.44 -32.02
C SER A 154 3.05 -17.47 -32.55
N THR A 155 3.18 -17.72 -33.85
CA THR A 155 4.46 -17.74 -34.57
C THR A 155 5.02 -16.35 -34.84
N GLY A 156 4.21 -15.29 -34.63
CA GLY A 156 4.61 -13.89 -34.80
C GLY A 156 5.47 -13.35 -33.66
N ILE A 157 5.68 -14.13 -32.59
CA ILE A 157 6.45 -13.70 -31.41
C ILE A 157 7.92 -14.01 -31.64
N SER A 158 8.76 -12.98 -31.46
CA SER A 158 10.21 -13.10 -31.58
C SER A 158 10.75 -14.24 -30.73
N LYS A 159 11.74 -14.97 -31.26
CA LYS A 159 12.35 -16.11 -30.58
C LYS A 159 13.13 -15.71 -29.33
N GLU A 160 13.44 -14.43 -29.17
CA GLU A 160 14.11 -13.88 -27.98
C GLU A 160 13.20 -13.86 -26.74
N PHE A 161 11.88 -13.98 -26.91
CA PHE A 161 10.95 -13.99 -25.79
C PHE A 161 10.84 -15.38 -25.16
N GLY A 162 11.34 -15.48 -23.93
CA GLY A 162 11.26 -16.68 -23.10
C GLY A 162 9.85 -17.06 -22.64
N THR A 163 9.77 -18.11 -21.83
CA THR A 163 8.50 -18.72 -21.40
C THR A 163 7.59 -17.76 -20.62
N ARG A 164 8.14 -16.90 -19.74
CA ARG A 164 7.35 -15.90 -19.00
C ARG A 164 6.63 -14.90 -19.92
N HIS A 165 7.30 -14.43 -20.97
CA HIS A 165 6.70 -13.55 -21.97
C HIS A 165 5.58 -14.27 -22.74
N ARG A 166 5.82 -15.52 -23.14
CA ARG A 166 4.81 -16.34 -23.82
C ARG A 166 3.59 -16.61 -22.94
N ALA A 167 3.79 -16.79 -21.64
CA ALA A 167 2.71 -16.98 -20.68
C ALA A 167 1.89 -15.69 -20.47
N ALA A 168 2.57 -14.55 -20.38
CA ALA A 168 1.94 -13.23 -20.32
C ALA A 168 1.08 -12.93 -21.56
N ILE A 169 1.59 -13.26 -22.75
CA ILE A 169 0.85 -13.06 -24.01
C ILE A 169 -0.29 -14.07 -24.13
N GLY A 170 -0.06 -15.34 -23.83
CA GLY A 170 -1.11 -16.36 -23.87
C GLY A 170 -2.27 -16.06 -22.91
N LEU A 171 -1.97 -15.55 -21.71
CA LEU A 171 -3.02 -15.13 -20.78
C LEU A 171 -3.82 -13.92 -21.29
N SER A 172 -3.18 -12.97 -21.99
CA SER A 172 -3.86 -11.78 -22.52
C SER A 172 -4.69 -12.07 -23.78
N GLU A 173 -4.46 -13.19 -24.45
CA GLU A 173 -5.28 -13.68 -25.58
C GLU A 173 -6.61 -14.26 -25.09
N VAL A 174 -6.63 -14.89 -23.90
CA VAL A 174 -7.81 -15.60 -23.37
C VAL A 174 -8.55 -14.85 -22.26
N SER A 175 -7.94 -13.81 -21.68
CA SER A 175 -8.52 -13.02 -20.59
C SER A 175 -8.25 -11.51 -20.74
N ASP A 176 -9.00 -10.71 -19.99
CA ASP A 176 -8.77 -9.27 -19.83
C ASP A 176 -7.76 -8.95 -18.71
N ALA A 177 -7.00 -9.95 -18.24
CA ALA A 177 -6.00 -9.74 -17.20
C ALA A 177 -4.89 -8.82 -17.72
N LEU A 178 -4.46 -7.89 -16.86
CA LEU A 178 -3.24 -7.15 -17.07
C LEU A 178 -2.08 -8.01 -16.57
N THR A 179 -1.05 -8.20 -17.37
CA THR A 179 0.18 -8.84 -16.88
C THR A 179 1.39 -7.97 -17.11
N PHE A 180 2.39 -8.12 -16.26
CA PHE A 180 3.71 -7.56 -16.49
C PHE A 180 4.80 -8.59 -16.28
N VAL A 181 5.89 -8.40 -17.03
CA VAL A 181 7.04 -9.30 -17.06
C VAL A 181 8.32 -8.49 -16.88
N VAL A 182 9.22 -9.02 -16.06
CA VAL A 182 10.64 -8.61 -16.04
C VAL A 182 11.46 -9.75 -16.64
N SER A 183 12.24 -9.45 -17.68
CA SER A 183 13.10 -10.43 -18.34
C SER A 183 14.27 -10.84 -17.45
N GLU A 184 14.47 -12.15 -17.27
CA GLU A 184 15.65 -12.68 -16.57
C GLU A 184 16.94 -12.61 -17.40
N GLU A 185 16.83 -12.44 -18.72
CA GLU A 185 17.98 -12.36 -19.61
C GLU A 185 18.48 -10.92 -19.77
N THR A 186 17.54 -10.00 -19.97
CA THR A 186 17.83 -8.61 -20.32
C THR A 186 17.50 -7.61 -19.22
N GLY A 187 16.63 -7.96 -18.27
CA GLY A 187 16.04 -7.00 -17.32
C GLY A 187 14.93 -6.14 -17.94
N GLY A 188 14.61 -6.31 -19.22
CA GLY A 188 13.57 -5.54 -19.92
C GLY A 188 12.20 -5.73 -19.28
N ILE A 189 11.44 -4.63 -19.22
CA ILE A 189 10.09 -4.59 -18.66
C ILE A 189 9.08 -4.68 -19.81
N SER A 190 8.08 -5.54 -19.65
CA SER A 190 7.01 -5.71 -20.63
C SER A 190 5.65 -5.77 -19.96
N ILE A 191 4.61 -5.33 -20.66
CA ILE A 191 3.20 -5.42 -20.24
C ILE A 191 2.40 -6.14 -21.34
N THR A 192 1.44 -6.98 -20.93
CA THR A 192 0.38 -7.46 -21.82
C THR A 192 -1.00 -7.11 -21.28
N TYR A 193 -1.89 -6.74 -22.19
CA TYR A 193 -3.28 -6.43 -21.86
C TYR A 193 -4.16 -6.51 -23.12
N ASN A 194 -5.28 -7.23 -23.06
CA ASN A 194 -6.23 -7.41 -24.17
C ASN A 194 -5.55 -7.76 -25.52
N GLY A 195 -4.67 -8.77 -25.52
CA GLY A 195 -3.91 -9.20 -26.70
C GLY A 195 -2.82 -8.23 -27.19
N SER A 196 -2.66 -7.06 -26.57
CA SER A 196 -1.54 -6.15 -26.84
C SER A 196 -0.32 -6.57 -26.03
N PHE A 197 0.86 -6.48 -26.63
CA PHE A 197 2.16 -6.71 -25.98
C PHE A 197 3.06 -5.49 -26.18
N LYS A 198 3.40 -4.81 -25.10
CA LYS A 198 4.35 -3.69 -25.05
C LYS A 198 5.63 -4.17 -24.38
N HIS A 199 6.78 -3.98 -25.02
CA HIS A 199 8.07 -4.50 -24.57
C HIS A 199 9.11 -3.38 -24.52
N ASN A 200 10.18 -3.58 -23.75
CA ASN A 200 11.25 -2.60 -23.51
C ASN A 200 10.73 -1.26 -22.97
N LEU A 201 9.77 -1.32 -22.05
CA LEU A 201 9.27 -0.15 -21.34
C LEU A 201 10.34 0.38 -20.38
N THR A 202 10.47 1.70 -20.33
CA THR A 202 11.13 2.39 -19.21
C THR A 202 10.29 2.28 -17.95
N LEU A 203 10.87 2.57 -16.78
CA LEU A 203 10.13 2.54 -15.51
C LEU A 203 8.98 3.55 -15.50
N ASP A 204 9.18 4.74 -16.08
CA ASP A 204 8.17 5.79 -16.17
C ASP A 204 7.03 5.40 -17.13
N GLU A 205 7.35 4.80 -18.28
CA GLU A 205 6.33 4.26 -19.19
C GLU A 205 5.56 3.11 -18.54
N PHE A 206 6.24 2.22 -17.84
CA PHE A 206 5.61 1.14 -17.08
C PHE A 206 4.62 1.69 -16.04
N GLU A 207 5.02 2.67 -15.25
CA GLU A 207 4.12 3.31 -14.26
C GLU A 207 2.92 3.99 -14.94
N THR A 208 3.16 4.70 -16.05
CA THR A 208 2.11 5.39 -16.80
C THR A 208 1.06 4.41 -17.33
N GLU A 209 1.51 3.30 -17.93
CA GLU A 209 0.63 2.24 -18.43
C GLU A 209 -0.19 1.58 -17.31
N LEU A 210 0.43 1.29 -16.15
CA LEU A 210 -0.28 0.75 -15.00
C LEU A 210 -1.39 1.71 -14.54
N ARG A 211 -1.09 3.00 -14.44
CA ARG A 211 -2.04 4.04 -14.03
C ARG A 211 -3.20 4.15 -15.02
N GLU A 212 -2.92 4.18 -16.32
CA GLU A 212 -3.96 4.26 -17.35
C GLU A 212 -4.92 3.06 -17.36
N ILE A 213 -4.40 1.86 -17.05
CA ILE A 213 -5.17 0.62 -17.12
C ILE A 213 -5.93 0.34 -15.81
N LEU A 214 -5.32 0.64 -14.66
CA LEU A 214 -5.83 0.28 -13.33
C LEU A 214 -6.60 1.39 -12.63
N LEU A 215 -6.26 2.67 -12.85
CA LEU A 215 -7.03 3.76 -12.28
C LEU A 215 -8.29 3.98 -13.13
N PRO A 216 -9.46 4.19 -12.49
CA PRO A 216 -10.61 4.66 -13.23
C PRO A 216 -10.23 5.97 -13.92
N LYS A 217 -10.51 6.10 -15.21
CA LYS A 217 -10.51 7.42 -15.85
C LYS A 217 -11.45 8.25 -15.01
N GLU A 218 -10.93 9.23 -14.27
CA GLU A 218 -11.77 10.29 -13.73
C GLU A 218 -12.56 10.80 -14.94
N GLU A 219 -13.87 10.57 -14.96
CA GLU A 219 -14.73 11.40 -15.76
C GLU A 219 -14.41 12.81 -15.27
N ALA A 220 -13.67 13.55 -16.09
CA ALA A 220 -13.27 14.91 -15.83
C ALA A 220 -14.48 15.63 -15.27
N GLY A 221 -14.46 15.86 -13.95
CA GLY A 221 -15.62 16.32 -13.23
C GLY A 221 -16.08 17.59 -13.88
N LEU A 222 -17.23 17.54 -14.54
CA LEU A 222 -17.99 18.71 -14.98
C LEU A 222 -17.91 19.73 -13.85
N SER A 223 -17.28 20.86 -14.15
CA SER A 223 -16.93 21.85 -13.17
C SER A 223 -18.18 22.20 -12.37
N PHE A 224 -18.10 22.22 -11.04
CA PHE A 224 -19.20 22.64 -10.18
C PHE A 224 -19.82 23.99 -10.63
N LYS A 225 -19.04 24.83 -11.32
CA LYS A 225 -19.49 26.07 -11.98
C LYS A 225 -20.49 25.81 -13.14
N GLU A 226 -20.34 24.76 -13.93
CA GLU A 226 -21.23 24.44 -15.06
C GLU A 226 -22.59 23.93 -14.56
N ARG A 227 -22.62 23.19 -13.44
CA ARG A 227 -23.86 22.77 -12.78
C ARG A 227 -24.61 23.93 -12.11
N LEU A 228 -23.90 24.94 -11.60
CA LEU A 228 -24.53 26.14 -11.03
C LEU A 228 -25.00 27.14 -12.10
N LEU A 229 -24.24 27.31 -13.18
CA LEU A 229 -24.55 28.27 -14.24
C LEU A 229 -25.58 27.77 -15.26
N GLY A 230 -25.76 26.45 -15.39
CA GLY A 230 -26.76 25.85 -16.28
C GLY A 230 -28.22 26.05 -15.84
N GLY A 231 -28.46 26.45 -14.58
CA GLY A 231 -29.80 26.63 -14.01
C GLY A 231 -30.47 27.98 -14.28
N TRP A 232 -29.79 28.95 -14.90
CA TRP A 232 -30.26 30.34 -15.00
C TRP A 232 -30.64 30.82 -16.40
N LYS A 233 -30.71 29.94 -17.40
CA LYS A 233 -30.98 30.36 -18.79
C LYS A 233 -32.33 29.97 -19.40
N HIS A 234 -33.31 29.56 -18.59
CA HIS A 234 -34.68 29.37 -19.07
C HIS A 234 -35.74 29.92 -18.11
N GLU A 235 -35.83 31.26 -18.00
CA GLU A 235 -37.09 31.90 -17.64
C GLU A 235 -37.11 33.37 -18.05
N LYS A 236 -37.44 33.66 -19.32
CA LYS A 236 -38.19 34.86 -19.75
C LYS A 236 -38.86 34.57 -21.10
N LYS A 237 -40.14 34.19 -21.04
CA LYS A 237 -41.15 34.59 -22.01
C LYS A 237 -41.98 35.68 -21.38
#